data_AF-A0A1H7GRS9-F1
#
_entry.id   AF-A0A1H7GRS9-F1
#
_cell.length_a   1.000
_cell.length_b   1.000
_cell.length_c   1.000
_cell.angle_alpha   90.00
_cell.angle_beta   90.00
_cell.angle_gamma   90.00
#
_symmetry.space_group_name_H-M   'P 1'
#
loop_
_entity.id
_entity.type
_entity.pdbx_description
1 polymer ?
#
loop_
_entity_poly.entity_id
_entity_poly.type
_entity_poly.pdbx_seq_one_letter_code
_entity_poly.pdbx_strand_id
1 'polypeptide(L)'
;MSAIAIDPINPSRESLWARLEEMNRFSWCRKHEYKQLRALFFDGEVAEYPKEFITDVELFWSPKQGTEHWQAVIEGRKAYIDYEGKRCVVESRAEDFIKKSVDFLLQCDHQYSGMSIEQQLALQDYLGLECRNLRHDRIYFETWLAQVELWLKGEAVGEVELPGMYDCVATHRVAFAYGLLNAAPLVMREGRFVALERDSPWGRGREKDMQFFLTSLSKILLKKYRPPKGLKCDLTPRIQFVERLRADLETGQAPLLFQQVWQLTKEKKKK
;
A
#
# COMPACT_ATOMS: atom_id res chain seq x y z
N MET A 1 -16.93 -18.87 -24.50
CA MET A 1 -16.70 -17.92 -23.39
C MET A 1 -16.02 -16.71 -23.98
N SER A 2 -16.74 -15.59 -24.15
CA SER A 2 -16.13 -14.36 -24.65
C SER A 2 -15.23 -13.81 -23.55
N ALA A 3 -13.92 -13.71 -23.83
CA ALA A 3 -13.02 -12.95 -22.98
C ALA A 3 -13.59 -11.53 -22.90
N ILE A 4 -14.05 -11.13 -21.72
CA ILE A 4 -14.45 -9.75 -21.46
C ILE A 4 -13.18 -8.93 -21.72
N ALA A 5 -13.24 -7.99 -22.67
CA ALA A 5 -12.16 -7.05 -22.90
C ALA A 5 -12.11 -6.13 -21.69
N ILE A 6 -11.18 -6.41 -20.79
CA ILE A 6 -10.99 -5.65 -19.57
C ILE A 6 -9.98 -4.55 -19.87
N ASP A 7 -10.38 -3.30 -19.68
CA ASP A 7 -9.46 -2.16 -19.68
C ASP A 7 -8.37 -2.41 -18.63
N PRO A 8 -7.09 -2.53 -19.03
CA PRO A 8 -6.00 -2.80 -18.11
C PRO A 8 -5.66 -1.61 -17.19
N ILE A 9 -6.15 -0.41 -17.50
CA ILE A 9 -5.79 0.82 -16.80
C ILE A 9 -6.86 1.22 -15.78
N ASN A 10 -8.14 1.05 -16.11
CA ASN A 10 -9.26 1.37 -15.21
C ASN A 10 -10.37 0.30 -15.31
N PRO A 11 -10.15 -0.89 -14.73
CA PRO A 11 -11.15 -1.95 -14.79
C PRO A 11 -12.41 -1.54 -14.00
N SER A 12 -13.58 -1.78 -14.59
CA SER A 12 -14.85 -1.60 -13.88
C SER A 12 -14.94 -2.59 -12.70
N ARG A 13 -15.80 -2.31 -11.71
CA ARG A 13 -16.02 -3.22 -10.58
C ARG A 13 -16.47 -4.61 -11.04
N GLU A 14 -17.31 -4.69 -12.08
CA GLU A 14 -17.74 -5.96 -12.68
C GLU A 14 -16.56 -6.74 -13.24
N SER A 15 -15.68 -6.04 -13.95
CA SER A 15 -14.47 -6.63 -14.49
C SER A 15 -13.50 -7.09 -13.41
N LEU A 16 -13.32 -6.32 -12.34
CA LEU A 16 -12.50 -6.69 -11.19
C LEU A 16 -13.06 -7.93 -10.51
N TRP A 17 -14.37 -7.95 -10.24
CA TRP A 17 -15.03 -9.10 -9.62
C TRP A 17 -14.88 -10.37 -10.46
N ALA A 18 -15.09 -10.28 -11.77
CA ALA A 18 -14.93 -11.41 -12.68
C ALA A 18 -13.51 -12.00 -12.62
N ARG A 19 -12.47 -11.16 -12.51
CA ARG A 19 -11.08 -11.63 -12.34
C ARG A 19 -10.86 -12.33 -11.01
N LEU A 20 -11.44 -11.81 -9.92
CA LEU A 20 -11.38 -12.48 -8.61
C LEU A 20 -12.03 -13.87 -8.69
N GLU A 21 -13.11 -14.02 -9.46
CA GLU A 21 -13.75 -15.32 -9.73
C GLU A 21 -12.88 -16.24 -10.57
N GLU A 22 -12.31 -15.76 -11.68
CA GLU A 22 -11.43 -16.53 -12.56
C GLU A 22 -10.20 -17.09 -11.80
N MET A 23 -9.73 -16.37 -10.79
CA MET A 23 -8.62 -16.79 -9.93
C MET A 23 -9.03 -17.63 -8.72
N ASN A 24 -10.30 -18.03 -8.64
CA ASN A 24 -10.82 -18.81 -7.52
C ASN A 24 -10.58 -18.13 -6.15
N ARG A 25 -10.59 -16.78 -6.10
CA ARG A 25 -10.35 -16.01 -4.87
C ARG A 25 -11.37 -16.34 -3.79
N PHE A 26 -12.57 -16.75 -4.19
CA PHE A 26 -13.70 -17.09 -3.31
C PHE A 26 -13.88 -18.59 -3.07
N SER A 27 -12.88 -19.42 -3.41
CA SER A 27 -12.95 -20.88 -3.22
C SER A 27 -13.18 -21.30 -1.76
N TRP A 28 -12.79 -20.46 -0.81
CA TRP A 28 -13.02 -20.65 0.62
C TRP A 28 -14.44 -20.28 1.08
N CYS A 29 -15.19 -19.52 0.28
CA CYS A 29 -16.51 -19.01 0.66
C CYS A 29 -17.61 -20.03 0.44
N ARG A 30 -18.57 -20.10 1.37
CA ARG A 30 -19.88 -20.70 1.11
C ARG A 30 -20.69 -19.79 0.18
N LYS A 31 -21.70 -20.36 -0.50
CA LYS A 31 -22.56 -19.64 -1.45
C LYS A 31 -23.21 -18.37 -0.87
N HIS A 32 -23.62 -18.40 0.40
CA HIS A 32 -24.23 -17.24 1.05
C HIS A 32 -23.20 -16.16 1.42
N GLU A 33 -21.97 -16.53 1.76
CA GLU A 33 -20.86 -15.62 2.10
C GLU A 33 -20.38 -14.92 0.84
N TYR A 34 -20.23 -15.66 -0.26
CA TYR A 34 -19.95 -15.09 -1.58
C TYR A 34 -20.99 -14.03 -1.97
N LYS A 35 -22.30 -14.30 -1.76
CA LYS A 35 -23.36 -13.32 -2.05
C LYS A 35 -23.22 -12.06 -1.21
N GLN A 36 -22.86 -12.19 0.06
CA GLN A 36 -22.65 -11.03 0.95
C GLN A 36 -21.41 -10.23 0.57
N LEU A 37 -20.29 -10.89 0.25
CA LEU A 37 -19.10 -10.22 -0.27
C LEU A 37 -19.40 -9.48 -1.58
N ARG A 38 -20.18 -10.10 -2.46
CA ARG A 38 -20.61 -9.48 -3.71
C ARG A 38 -21.48 -8.26 -3.46
N ALA A 39 -22.46 -8.36 -2.56
CA ALA A 39 -23.30 -7.21 -2.19
C ALA A 39 -22.48 -6.08 -1.56
N LEU A 40 -21.57 -6.38 -0.63
CA LEU A 40 -20.64 -5.39 -0.09
C LEU A 40 -19.83 -4.71 -1.20
N PHE A 41 -19.30 -5.51 -2.14
CA PHE A 41 -18.48 -5.01 -3.22
C PHE A 41 -19.27 -4.16 -4.22
N PHE A 42 -20.54 -4.44 -4.52
CA PHE A 42 -21.29 -3.64 -5.50
C PHE A 42 -22.14 -2.54 -4.87
N ASP A 43 -22.67 -2.77 -3.67
CA ASP A 43 -23.71 -1.95 -3.04
C ASP A 43 -23.19 -1.15 -1.83
N GLY A 44 -22.10 -1.61 -1.19
CA GLY A 44 -21.46 -0.91 -0.08
C GLY A 44 -22.32 -0.80 1.17
N GLU A 45 -23.18 -1.78 1.41
CA GLU A 45 -23.98 -1.85 2.63
C GLU A 45 -23.10 -2.29 3.80
N VAL A 46 -23.01 -1.44 4.82
CA VAL A 46 -22.34 -1.74 6.08
C VAL A 46 -23.27 -2.61 6.90
N ALA A 47 -22.80 -3.81 7.23
CA ALA A 47 -23.57 -4.67 8.12
C ALA A 47 -23.42 -4.18 9.57
N GLU A 48 -24.52 -4.11 10.32
CA GLU A 48 -24.49 -3.77 11.74
C GLU A 48 -23.69 -4.82 12.53
N TYR A 49 -23.84 -6.10 12.18
CA TYR A 49 -23.12 -7.24 12.77
C TYR A 49 -22.51 -8.11 11.66
N PRO A 50 -21.43 -7.68 10.99
CA PRO A 50 -20.78 -8.49 9.99
C PRO A 50 -20.15 -9.71 10.65
N LYS A 51 -20.06 -10.78 9.86
CA LYS A 51 -19.17 -11.89 10.17
C LYS A 51 -17.73 -11.47 9.87
N GLU A 52 -16.77 -12.12 10.52
CA GLU A 52 -15.34 -11.80 10.41
C GLU A 52 -14.85 -11.66 8.97
N PHE A 53 -15.27 -12.56 8.07
CA PHE A 53 -14.87 -12.53 6.66
C PHE A 53 -15.30 -11.26 5.89
N ILE A 54 -16.34 -10.56 6.35
CA ILE A 54 -16.78 -9.27 5.79
C ILE A 54 -15.98 -8.16 6.46
N THR A 55 -15.85 -8.21 7.79
CA THR A 55 -15.16 -7.20 8.59
C THR A 55 -13.77 -6.88 8.06
N ASP A 56 -12.99 -7.89 7.68
CA ASP A 56 -11.61 -7.71 7.23
C ASP A 56 -11.49 -6.96 5.88
N VAL A 57 -12.55 -6.92 5.09
CA VAL A 57 -12.54 -6.35 3.73
C VAL A 57 -13.49 -5.18 3.55
N GLU A 58 -14.43 -4.98 4.48
CA GLU A 58 -15.52 -4.00 4.38
C GLU A 58 -15.05 -2.58 4.08
N LEU A 59 -14.02 -2.13 4.82
CA LEU A 59 -13.47 -0.80 4.66
C LEU A 59 -12.88 -0.57 3.27
N PHE A 60 -12.36 -1.62 2.62
CA PHE A 60 -11.67 -1.53 1.33
C PHE A 60 -12.59 -1.86 0.14
N TRP A 61 -13.55 -2.77 0.35
CA TRP A 61 -14.38 -3.34 -0.72
C TRP A 61 -15.62 -2.53 -1.00
N SER A 62 -16.08 -1.72 -0.05
CA SER A 62 -17.21 -0.84 -0.27
C SER A 62 -16.93 0.13 -1.44
N PRO A 63 -17.87 0.35 -2.38
CA PRO A 63 -17.77 1.42 -3.36
C PRO A 63 -17.86 2.82 -2.73
N LYS A 64 -18.30 2.93 -1.46
CA LYS A 64 -18.43 4.20 -0.73
C LYS A 64 -17.11 4.49 0.01
N GLN A 65 -16.10 5.00 -0.67
CA GLN A 65 -14.77 5.25 -0.09
C GLN A 65 -14.58 6.71 0.36
N GLY A 66 -15.54 7.23 1.13
CA GLY A 66 -15.48 8.58 1.69
C GLY A 66 -15.38 8.56 3.22
N THR A 67 -14.96 9.69 3.81
CA THR A 67 -14.79 9.84 5.26
C THR A 67 -16.02 9.43 6.06
N GLU A 68 -17.23 9.81 5.61
CA GLU A 68 -18.49 9.42 6.27
C GLU A 68 -18.68 7.90 6.33
N HIS A 69 -18.32 7.19 5.26
CA HIS A 69 -18.40 5.74 5.24
C HIS A 69 -17.34 5.11 6.14
N TRP A 70 -16.09 5.58 6.08
CA TRP A 70 -15.02 5.07 6.93
C TRP A 70 -15.36 5.25 8.41
N GLN A 71 -15.89 6.40 8.78
CA GLN A 71 -16.37 6.66 10.14
C GLN A 71 -17.52 5.73 10.51
N ALA A 72 -18.52 5.55 9.64
CA ALA A 72 -19.65 4.65 9.90
C ALA A 72 -19.20 3.19 10.10
N VAL A 73 -18.23 2.72 9.30
CA VAL A 73 -17.63 1.39 9.47
C VAL A 73 -16.93 1.32 10.83
N ILE A 74 -16.02 2.24 11.13
CA ILE A 74 -15.26 2.25 12.40
C ILE A 74 -16.18 2.28 13.61
N GLU A 75 -17.20 3.14 13.63
CA GLU A 75 -18.20 3.20 14.70
C GLU A 75 -18.99 1.89 14.82
N GLY A 76 -19.35 1.28 13.69
CA GLY A 76 -19.98 -0.05 13.67
C GLY A 76 -19.10 -1.15 14.27
N ARG A 77 -17.77 -1.01 14.23
CA ARG A 77 -16.82 -2.00 14.80
C ARG A 77 -16.55 -1.83 16.29
N LYS A 78 -17.02 -0.75 16.92
CA LYS A 78 -17.01 -0.62 18.38
C LYS A 78 -18.01 -1.55 19.05
N ALA A 79 -19.09 -1.89 18.36
CA ALA A 79 -20.20 -2.65 18.92
C ALA A 79 -20.04 -4.17 18.73
N TYR A 80 -20.53 -4.94 19.70
CA TYR A 80 -20.69 -6.39 19.59
C TYR A 80 -21.79 -6.94 20.48
N ILE A 81 -22.14 -8.20 20.24
CA ILE A 81 -23.08 -8.94 21.06
C ILE A 81 -22.27 -9.86 21.98
N ASP A 82 -22.45 -9.70 23.29
CA ASP A 82 -21.80 -10.54 24.29
C ASP A 82 -22.45 -11.94 24.39
N TYR A 83 -21.93 -12.78 25.30
CA TYR A 83 -22.44 -14.14 25.50
C TYR A 83 -23.86 -14.17 26.08
N GLU A 84 -24.37 -13.05 26.61
CA GLU A 84 -25.73 -12.89 27.14
C GLU A 84 -26.70 -12.34 26.09
N GLY A 85 -26.22 -12.09 24.87
CA GLY A 85 -27.02 -11.48 23.81
C GLY A 85 -27.18 -9.96 23.93
N LYS A 86 -26.42 -9.30 24.82
CA LYS A 86 -26.48 -7.84 25.02
C LYS A 86 -25.51 -7.13 24.09
N ARG A 87 -25.93 -5.94 23.65
CA ARG A 87 -25.07 -5.05 22.87
C ARG A 87 -24.09 -4.32 23.80
N CYS A 88 -22.82 -4.49 23.53
CA CYS A 88 -21.71 -3.82 24.19
C CYS A 88 -20.98 -2.91 23.20
N VAL A 89 -20.50 -1.76 23.67
CA VAL A 89 -19.69 -0.81 22.88
C VAL A 89 -18.35 -0.62 23.60
N VAL A 90 -17.25 -0.86 22.89
CA VAL A 90 -15.90 -0.79 23.45
C VAL A 90 -14.98 -0.07 22.48
N GLU A 91 -14.46 1.09 22.89
CA GLU A 91 -13.60 1.96 22.06
C GLU A 91 -12.33 1.25 21.57
N SER A 92 -11.70 0.41 22.40
CA SER A 92 -10.47 -0.30 22.02
C SER A 92 -10.66 -1.22 20.81
N ARG A 93 -11.89 -1.62 20.47
CA ARG A 93 -12.15 -2.41 19.26
C ARG A 93 -12.03 -1.59 17.98
N ALA A 94 -12.40 -0.30 18.02
CA ALA A 94 -12.14 0.59 16.89
C ALA A 94 -10.64 0.81 16.71
N GLU A 95 -9.88 0.98 17.79
CA GLU A 95 -8.42 1.12 17.72
C GLU A 95 -7.75 -0.13 17.10
N ASP A 96 -8.15 -1.33 17.53
CA ASP A 96 -7.66 -2.59 16.97
C ASP A 96 -8.04 -2.76 15.50
N PHE A 97 -9.28 -2.39 15.13
CA PHE A 97 -9.75 -2.43 13.75
C PHE A 97 -8.96 -1.46 12.87
N ILE A 98 -8.83 -0.20 13.27
CA ILE A 98 -8.05 0.82 12.56
C ILE A 98 -6.61 0.33 12.38
N LYS A 99 -5.98 -0.19 13.43
CA LYS A 99 -4.61 -0.69 13.36
C LYS A 99 -4.46 -1.83 12.34
N LYS A 100 -5.36 -2.81 12.37
CA LYS A 100 -5.37 -3.89 11.36
C LYS A 100 -5.60 -3.33 9.97
N SER A 101 -6.56 -2.42 9.80
CA SER A 101 -6.87 -1.82 8.50
C SER A 101 -5.68 -1.02 7.95
N VAL A 102 -4.96 -0.29 8.80
CA VAL A 102 -3.70 0.36 8.43
C VAL A 102 -2.70 -0.70 7.99
N ASP A 103 -2.41 -1.73 8.79
CA ASP A 103 -1.46 -2.79 8.41
C ASP A 103 -1.80 -3.41 7.03
N PHE A 104 -3.08 -3.64 6.74
CA PHE A 104 -3.56 -4.13 5.43
C PHE A 104 -3.39 -3.12 4.28
N LEU A 105 -3.66 -1.83 4.51
CA LEU A 105 -3.43 -0.76 3.51
C LEU A 105 -1.94 -0.59 3.18
N LEU A 106 -1.09 -0.75 4.20
CA LEU A 106 0.36 -0.66 4.04
C LEU A 106 0.86 -1.80 3.14
N GLN A 107 0.33 -3.01 3.30
CA GLN A 107 0.84 -4.23 2.68
C GLN A 107 0.30 -4.52 1.28
N CYS A 108 -0.92 -4.05 0.96
CA CYS A 108 -1.61 -4.43 -0.28
C CYS A 108 -2.03 -3.22 -1.12
N ASP A 109 -2.04 -3.40 -2.44
CA ASP A 109 -2.73 -2.51 -3.35
C ASP A 109 -4.20 -2.92 -3.45
N HIS A 110 -5.10 -2.04 -3.02
CA HIS A 110 -6.54 -2.32 -2.95
C HIS A 110 -7.31 -1.89 -4.20
N GLN A 111 -6.65 -1.64 -5.33
CA GLN A 111 -7.31 -1.39 -6.62
C GLN A 111 -8.29 -2.52 -7.01
N TYR A 112 -8.00 -3.78 -6.63
CA TYR A 112 -8.91 -4.91 -6.86
C TYR A 112 -10.20 -4.85 -6.03
N SER A 113 -10.19 -4.10 -4.92
CA SER A 113 -11.35 -3.80 -4.09
C SER A 113 -12.23 -2.69 -4.72
N GLY A 114 -11.82 -2.20 -5.90
CA GLY A 114 -12.38 -1.09 -6.65
C GLY A 114 -12.16 0.26 -5.97
N MET A 115 -11.06 0.37 -5.22
CA MET A 115 -10.61 1.62 -4.58
C MET A 115 -9.47 2.22 -5.41
N SER A 116 -9.69 3.42 -5.95
CA SER A 116 -8.68 4.20 -6.67
C SER A 116 -7.48 4.52 -5.78
N ILE A 117 -6.36 4.88 -6.40
CA ILE A 117 -5.14 5.22 -5.66
C ILE A 117 -5.36 6.46 -4.80
N GLU A 118 -6.11 7.43 -5.32
CA GLU A 118 -6.49 8.65 -4.61
C GLU A 118 -7.31 8.31 -3.36
N GLN A 119 -8.25 7.38 -3.46
CA GLN A 119 -9.03 6.91 -2.31
C GLN A 119 -8.16 6.15 -1.32
N GLN A 120 -7.21 5.32 -1.77
CA GLN A 120 -6.28 4.62 -0.88
C GLN A 120 -5.42 5.62 -0.09
N LEU A 121 -4.89 6.64 -0.76
CA LEU A 121 -4.11 7.70 -0.11
C LEU A 121 -4.97 8.49 0.88
N ALA A 122 -6.19 8.86 0.51
CA ALA A 122 -7.10 9.57 1.40
C ALA A 122 -7.53 8.74 2.62
N LEU A 123 -7.78 7.44 2.44
CA LEU A 123 -8.12 6.53 3.53
C LEU A 123 -6.93 6.34 4.47
N GLN A 124 -5.74 6.18 3.90
CA GLN A 124 -4.52 6.10 4.66
C GLN A 124 -4.26 7.39 5.46
N ASP A 125 -4.44 8.55 4.84
CA ASP A 125 -4.35 9.84 5.51
C ASP A 125 -5.40 9.93 6.63
N TYR A 126 -6.65 9.52 6.40
CA TYR A 126 -7.69 9.53 7.44
C TYR A 126 -7.32 8.65 8.64
N LEU A 127 -7.06 7.36 8.42
CA LEU A 127 -6.71 6.40 9.47
C LEU A 127 -5.37 6.73 10.15
N GLY A 128 -4.44 7.33 9.41
CA GLY A 128 -3.09 7.67 9.85
C GLY A 128 -2.97 9.06 10.50
N LEU A 129 -3.82 10.03 10.16
CA LEU A 129 -3.79 11.39 10.73
C LEU A 129 -4.55 11.49 12.05
N GLU A 130 -5.63 10.73 12.25
CA GLU A 130 -6.28 10.64 13.56
C GLU A 130 -5.35 10.02 14.61
N CYS A 131 -4.35 9.23 14.17
CA CYS A 131 -3.39 8.53 15.02
C CYS A 131 -1.98 8.48 14.42
N ARG A 132 -1.32 9.62 14.14
CA ARG A 132 0.05 9.66 13.55
C ARG A 132 1.04 8.86 14.39
N ASN A 133 1.19 7.60 14.03
CA ASN A 133 2.07 6.67 14.68
C ASN A 133 3.32 6.57 13.83
N LEU A 134 4.42 7.12 14.32
CA LEU A 134 5.73 7.10 13.66
C LEU A 134 6.17 5.67 13.26
N ARG A 135 5.65 4.63 13.92
CA ARG A 135 5.87 3.23 13.52
C ARG A 135 5.18 2.90 12.19
N HIS A 136 3.96 3.36 11.97
CA HIS A 136 3.22 3.11 10.73
C HIS A 136 3.80 3.89 9.55
N ASP A 137 4.22 5.14 9.77
CA ASP A 137 4.93 5.95 8.77
C ASP A 137 6.17 5.21 8.25
N ARG A 138 6.95 4.65 9.17
CA ARG A 138 8.11 3.85 8.82
C ARG A 138 7.73 2.58 8.06
N ILE A 139 6.77 1.80 8.57
CA ILE A 139 6.33 0.55 7.91
C ILE A 139 5.85 0.85 6.49
N TYR A 140 5.11 1.95 6.31
CA TYR A 140 4.70 2.37 4.98
C TYR A 140 5.90 2.58 4.06
N PHE A 141 6.89 3.36 4.51
CA PHE A 141 8.04 3.69 3.69
C PHE A 141 8.86 2.44 3.33
N GLU A 142 9.06 1.53 4.29
CA GLU A 142 9.72 0.24 4.07
C GLU A 142 8.95 -0.63 3.07
N THR A 143 7.63 -0.76 3.24
CA THR A 143 6.79 -1.55 2.34
C THR A 143 6.75 -0.95 0.93
N TRP A 144 6.63 0.37 0.82
CA TRP A 144 6.70 1.07 -0.47
C TRP A 144 8.05 0.81 -1.17
N LEU A 145 9.17 0.88 -0.45
CA LEU A 145 10.50 0.58 -1.00
C LEU A 145 10.61 -0.87 -1.48
N ALA A 146 10.12 -1.82 -0.68
CA ALA A 146 10.12 -3.24 -1.04
C ALA A 146 9.24 -3.51 -2.27
N GLN A 147 8.03 -2.95 -2.32
CA GLN A 147 7.11 -3.06 -3.47
C GLN A 147 7.73 -2.45 -4.73
N VAL A 148 8.35 -1.27 -4.64
CA VAL A 148 9.08 -0.66 -5.77
C VAL A 148 10.18 -1.59 -6.27
N GLU A 149 10.98 -2.15 -5.36
CA GLU A 149 12.09 -3.03 -5.73
C GLU A 149 11.59 -4.32 -6.42
N LEU A 150 10.60 -5.00 -5.84
CA LEU A 150 9.99 -6.20 -6.42
C LEU A 150 9.33 -5.89 -7.76
N TRP A 151 8.62 -4.76 -7.87
CA TRP A 151 7.96 -4.34 -9.10
C TRP A 151 8.97 -4.11 -10.21
N LEU A 152 10.03 -3.34 -9.94
CA LEU A 152 11.10 -3.10 -10.92
C LEU A 152 11.85 -4.38 -11.32
N LYS A 153 11.90 -5.39 -10.46
CA LYS A 153 12.47 -6.72 -10.77
C LYS A 153 11.50 -7.68 -11.45
N GLY A 154 10.20 -7.35 -11.49
CA GLY A 154 9.16 -8.23 -12.06
C GLY A 154 8.73 -9.35 -11.13
N GLU A 155 9.00 -9.21 -9.84
CA GLU A 155 8.73 -10.18 -8.76
C GLU A 155 7.48 -9.79 -7.95
N ALA A 156 6.83 -8.67 -8.26
CA ALA A 156 5.66 -8.15 -7.55
C ALA A 156 4.37 -8.88 -7.98
N VAL A 157 4.19 -10.10 -7.49
CA VAL A 157 2.94 -10.86 -7.61
C VAL A 157 2.64 -11.51 -6.27
N GLY A 158 1.95 -10.80 -5.37
CA GLY A 158 1.37 -11.38 -4.16
C GLY A 158 0.07 -12.15 -4.41
N GLU A 159 -0.41 -12.92 -3.41
CA GLU A 159 -1.71 -13.64 -3.47
C GLU A 159 -2.93 -12.74 -3.71
N VAL A 160 -2.76 -11.44 -3.46
CA VAL A 160 -3.78 -10.40 -3.54
C VAL A 160 -3.57 -9.49 -4.75
N GLU A 161 -2.51 -9.71 -5.53
CA GLU A 161 -2.07 -8.81 -6.59
C GLU A 161 -2.10 -9.51 -7.95
N LEU A 162 -2.76 -8.87 -8.93
CA LEU A 162 -3.00 -9.46 -10.23
C LEU A 162 -1.89 -9.10 -11.24
N PRO A 163 -1.30 -10.07 -11.96
CA PRO A 163 -0.38 -9.78 -13.06
C PRO A 163 -1.02 -8.86 -14.11
N GLY A 164 -0.36 -7.75 -14.43
CA GLY A 164 -0.83 -6.78 -15.44
C GLY A 164 -1.83 -5.73 -14.95
N MET A 165 -2.13 -5.68 -13.65
CA MET A 165 -2.84 -4.57 -13.00
C MET A 165 -1.92 -3.75 -12.09
N TYR A 166 -0.62 -4.07 -12.11
CA TYR A 166 0.42 -3.44 -11.32
C TYR A 166 0.85 -2.07 -11.87
N ASP A 167 -0.05 -1.38 -12.55
CA ASP A 167 0.15 -0.01 -12.99
C ASP A 167 -0.19 0.93 -11.82
N CYS A 168 0.76 0.90 -10.88
CA CYS A 168 1.52 2.06 -10.48
C CYS A 168 1.18 2.76 -9.15
N VAL A 169 0.56 2.06 -8.18
CA VAL A 169 0.55 2.48 -6.76
C VAL A 169 1.94 2.91 -6.27
N ALA A 170 2.98 2.18 -6.63
CA ALA A 170 4.37 2.55 -6.34
C ALA A 170 4.78 3.93 -6.88
N THR A 171 4.25 4.34 -8.04
CA THR A 171 4.59 5.61 -8.72
C THR A 171 3.78 6.80 -8.20
N HIS A 172 2.52 6.57 -7.84
CA HIS A 172 1.64 7.58 -7.28
C HIS A 172 1.95 7.88 -5.82
N ARG A 173 2.41 6.86 -5.07
CA ARG A 173 2.85 7.01 -3.67
C ARG A 173 4.20 7.72 -3.51
N VAL A 174 4.91 8.06 -4.59
CA VAL A 174 6.24 8.73 -4.52
C VAL A 174 6.19 10.00 -3.68
N ALA A 175 5.23 10.90 -3.93
CA ALA A 175 5.15 12.17 -3.21
C ALA A 175 4.91 11.96 -1.72
N PHE A 176 4.02 11.01 -1.38
CA PHE A 176 3.74 10.65 0.00
C PHE A 176 4.96 9.99 0.67
N ALA A 177 5.62 9.03 0.00
CA ALA A 177 6.86 8.41 0.47
C ALA A 177 7.99 9.43 0.68
N TYR A 178 8.09 10.44 -0.19
CA TYR A 178 9.01 11.56 -0.02
C TYR A 178 8.65 12.41 1.21
N GLY A 179 7.36 12.68 1.42
CA GLY A 179 6.87 13.33 2.62
C GLY A 179 7.28 12.59 3.90
N LEU A 180 7.12 11.26 3.93
CA LEU A 180 7.53 10.43 5.06
C LEU A 180 9.04 10.43 5.28
N LEU A 181 9.85 10.30 4.22
CA LEU A 181 11.30 10.32 4.35
C LEU A 181 11.82 11.71 4.78
N ASN A 182 11.18 12.80 4.35
CA ASN A 182 11.49 14.15 4.81
C ASN A 182 11.11 14.37 6.28
N ALA A 183 10.01 13.76 6.74
CA ALA A 183 9.57 13.82 8.12
C ALA A 183 10.32 12.84 9.05
N ALA A 184 11.07 11.89 8.49
CA ALA A 184 11.79 10.89 9.27
C ALA A 184 12.84 11.56 10.17
N PRO A 185 12.90 11.24 11.48
CA PRO A 185 13.89 11.78 12.41
C PRO A 185 15.24 11.08 12.24
N LEU A 186 15.77 11.10 11.02
CA LEU A 186 16.99 10.41 10.60
C LEU A 186 17.98 11.39 9.97
N VAL A 187 19.27 11.09 10.15
CA VAL A 187 20.36 11.81 9.49
C VAL A 187 21.40 10.84 8.95
N MET A 188 22.14 11.25 7.92
CA MET A 188 23.32 10.54 7.46
C MET A 188 24.55 10.96 8.27
N ARG A 189 25.21 10.02 8.95
CA ARG A 189 26.50 10.22 9.62
C ARG A 189 27.46 9.12 9.20
N GLU A 190 28.66 9.50 8.78
CA GLU A 190 29.71 8.55 8.33
C GLU A 190 29.21 7.54 7.28
N GLY A 191 28.31 7.99 6.39
CA GLY A 191 27.72 7.16 5.36
C GLY A 191 26.71 6.12 5.86
N ARG A 192 26.14 6.29 7.06
CA ARG A 192 25.06 5.46 7.61
C ARG A 192 23.89 6.32 8.10
N PHE A 193 22.68 5.78 7.99
CA PHE A 193 21.52 6.37 8.65
C PHE A 193 21.62 6.21 10.16
N VAL A 194 21.29 7.27 10.89
CA VAL A 194 21.27 7.33 12.35
C VAL A 194 20.00 8.05 12.78
N ALA A 195 19.27 7.47 13.72
CA ALA A 195 18.13 8.14 14.34
C ALA A 195 18.57 9.29 15.23
N LEU A 196 17.87 10.41 15.14
CA LEU A 196 18.11 11.59 15.97
C LEU A 196 17.69 11.37 17.43
N GLU A 197 16.71 10.48 17.65
CA GLU A 197 16.14 10.20 18.96
C GLU A 197 16.37 8.75 19.37
N ARG A 198 16.71 8.54 20.65
CA ARG A 198 17.11 7.24 21.21
C ARG A 198 16.03 6.15 21.13
N ASP A 199 14.76 6.56 21.04
CA ASP A 199 13.58 5.69 20.98
C ASP A 199 12.70 5.92 19.76
N SER A 200 13.24 6.56 18.72
CA SER A 200 12.50 6.74 17.48
C SER A 200 12.06 5.38 16.93
N PRO A 201 10.80 5.25 16.44
CA PRO A 201 10.39 4.06 15.70
C PRO A 201 11.19 3.85 14.42
N TRP A 202 11.80 4.91 13.89
CA TRP A 202 12.78 4.89 12.81
C TRP A 202 14.14 4.34 13.23
N GLY A 203 14.41 4.32 14.54
CA GLY A 203 15.62 3.78 15.15
C GLY A 203 15.57 2.27 15.44
N ARG A 204 16.71 1.70 15.91
CA ARG A 204 16.87 0.34 16.48
C ARG A 204 17.25 -0.78 15.49
N GLY A 205 18.19 -0.50 14.59
CA GLY A 205 18.84 -1.49 13.72
C GLY A 205 18.16 -1.67 12.35
N ARG A 206 17.07 -0.94 12.12
CA ARG A 206 16.27 -1.00 10.88
C ARG A 206 16.55 0.16 9.94
N GLU A 207 17.26 1.19 10.41
CA GLU A 207 17.87 2.24 9.59
C GLU A 207 18.74 1.62 8.48
N LYS A 208 19.39 0.49 8.80
CA LYS A 208 20.19 -0.31 7.89
C LYS A 208 19.36 -0.91 6.75
N ASP A 209 18.15 -1.40 7.04
CA ASP A 209 17.26 -2.00 6.04
C ASP A 209 16.81 -0.94 5.05
N MET A 210 16.33 0.20 5.55
CA MET A 210 15.95 1.32 4.69
C MET A 210 17.13 1.84 3.87
N GLN A 211 18.30 2.01 4.48
CA GLN A 211 19.50 2.41 3.75
C GLN A 211 19.86 1.38 2.68
N PHE A 212 19.74 0.08 2.97
CA PHE A 212 19.96 -1.00 2.02
C PHE A 212 18.99 -0.88 0.83
N PHE A 213 17.69 -0.71 1.08
CA PHE A 213 16.68 -0.56 0.03
C PHE A 213 16.92 0.69 -0.83
N LEU A 214 17.17 1.85 -0.22
CA LEU A 214 17.52 3.07 -0.95
C LEU A 214 18.82 2.93 -1.75
N THR A 215 19.79 2.18 -1.23
CA THR A 215 21.02 1.86 -1.96
C THR A 215 20.73 0.93 -3.14
N SER A 216 19.86 -0.06 -2.97
CA SER A 216 19.42 -0.96 -4.05
C SER A 216 18.73 -0.19 -5.16
N LEU A 217 17.74 0.64 -4.80
CA LEU A 217 17.05 1.53 -5.74
C LEU A 217 18.03 2.48 -6.43
N SER A 218 18.94 3.12 -5.70
CA SER A 218 20.01 3.96 -6.28
C SER A 218 20.86 3.20 -7.30
N LYS A 219 21.20 1.94 -7.07
CA LYS A 219 21.97 1.15 -8.05
C LYS A 219 21.20 0.95 -9.36
N ILE A 220 19.88 0.77 -9.29
CA ILE A 220 18.98 0.69 -10.45
C ILE A 220 18.95 2.03 -11.18
N LEU A 221 18.69 3.12 -10.44
CA LEU A 221 18.56 4.47 -10.99
C LEU A 221 19.85 4.94 -11.70
N LEU A 222 21.03 4.48 -11.28
CA LEU A 222 22.32 4.83 -11.90
C LEU A 222 22.55 4.26 -13.31
N LYS A 223 21.72 3.32 -13.78
CA LYS A 223 21.87 2.69 -15.09
C LYS A 223 20.63 2.97 -15.92
N LYS A 224 20.75 2.92 -17.25
CA LYS A 224 19.56 2.87 -18.12
C LYS A 224 18.73 1.65 -17.72
N TYR A 225 17.52 1.90 -17.22
CA TYR A 225 16.65 0.83 -16.74
C TYR A 225 16.20 -0.04 -17.90
N ARG A 226 16.22 -1.35 -17.68
CA ARG A 226 15.75 -2.35 -18.63
C ARG A 226 14.72 -3.20 -17.90
N PRO A 227 13.43 -3.14 -18.27
CA PRO A 227 12.42 -3.96 -17.64
C PRO A 227 12.76 -5.46 -17.77
N PRO A 228 12.36 -6.29 -16.79
CA PRO A 228 12.46 -7.74 -16.86
C PRO A 228 11.88 -8.32 -18.15
N LYS A 229 12.51 -9.37 -18.68
CA LYS A 229 12.00 -10.10 -19.86
C LYS A 229 10.74 -10.88 -19.49
N GLY A 230 9.78 -10.97 -20.41
CA GLY A 230 8.60 -11.85 -20.26
C GLY A 230 7.43 -11.24 -19.49
N LEU A 231 7.51 -9.97 -19.10
CA LEU A 231 6.36 -9.24 -18.57
C LEU A 231 5.25 -9.14 -19.63
N LYS A 232 4.02 -9.45 -19.22
CA LYS A 232 2.82 -9.42 -20.08
C LYS A 232 1.97 -8.18 -19.79
N CYS A 233 2.61 -7.03 -19.60
CA CYS A 233 1.97 -5.75 -19.28
C CYS A 233 2.71 -4.59 -19.94
N ASP A 234 2.14 -3.38 -19.89
CA ASP A 234 2.86 -2.18 -20.33
C ASP A 234 4.11 -1.97 -19.45
N LEU A 235 5.20 -1.59 -20.09
CA LEU A 235 6.49 -1.33 -19.46
C LEU A 235 6.70 0.17 -19.20
N THR A 236 5.90 1.03 -19.85
CA THR A 236 6.00 2.48 -19.82
C THR A 236 5.99 3.05 -18.40
N PRO A 237 5.09 2.62 -17.47
CA PRO A 237 5.08 3.17 -16.12
C PRO A 237 6.38 2.94 -15.34
N ARG A 238 7.03 1.78 -15.53
CA ARG A 238 8.30 1.45 -14.86
C ARG A 238 9.45 2.34 -15.35
N ILE A 239 9.50 2.55 -16.67
CA ILE A 239 10.54 3.37 -17.29
C ILE A 239 10.37 4.82 -16.84
N GLN A 240 9.16 5.37 -16.96
CA GLN A 240 8.85 6.74 -16.53
C GLN A 240 9.12 6.94 -15.04
N PHE A 241 8.79 5.97 -14.18
CA PHE A 241 9.10 6.02 -12.76
C PHE A 241 10.60 6.14 -12.48
N VAL A 242 11.42 5.28 -13.09
CA VAL A 242 12.87 5.33 -12.91
C VAL A 242 13.46 6.63 -13.45
N GLU A 243 12.99 7.09 -14.60
CA GLU A 243 13.44 8.35 -15.20
C GLU A 243 13.06 9.55 -14.34
N ARG A 244 11.84 9.59 -13.82
CA ARG A 244 11.37 10.61 -12.86
C ARG A 244 12.22 10.62 -11.60
N LEU A 245 12.38 9.49 -10.92
CA LEU A 245 13.19 9.44 -9.68
C LEU A 245 14.65 9.84 -9.91
N ARG A 246 15.22 9.48 -11.07
CA ARG A 246 16.57 9.94 -11.45
C ARG A 246 16.58 11.45 -11.61
N ALA A 247 15.61 12.02 -12.33
CA ALA A 247 15.50 13.46 -12.51
C ALA A 247 15.36 14.17 -11.15
N ASP A 248 14.48 13.70 -10.26
CA ASP A 248 14.26 14.26 -8.93
C ASP A 248 15.57 14.26 -8.09
N LEU A 249 16.39 13.22 -8.21
CA LEU A 249 17.71 13.13 -7.55
C LEU A 249 18.78 14.03 -8.18
N GLU A 250 18.68 14.30 -9.48
CA GLU A 250 19.63 15.16 -10.21
C GLU A 250 19.30 16.65 -10.04
N THR A 251 18.02 16.99 -9.93
CA THR A 251 17.52 18.36 -9.72
C THR A 251 17.43 18.74 -8.24
N GLY A 252 17.64 17.80 -7.32
CA GLY A 252 17.58 18.03 -5.89
C GLY A 252 16.15 18.10 -5.31
N GLN A 253 15.16 17.63 -6.06
CA GLN A 253 13.75 17.57 -5.63
C GLN A 253 13.44 16.36 -4.73
N ALA A 254 14.28 15.32 -4.76
CA ALA A 254 14.15 14.16 -3.87
C ALA A 254 14.51 14.52 -2.40
N PRO A 255 14.07 13.75 -1.39
CA PRO A 255 14.47 13.96 0.01
C PRO A 255 15.99 13.92 0.23
N LEU A 256 16.50 14.76 1.14
CA LEU A 256 17.94 14.91 1.39
C LEU A 256 18.63 13.57 1.69
N LEU A 257 18.03 12.73 2.52
CA LEU A 257 18.57 11.41 2.86
C LEU A 257 18.71 10.51 1.61
N PHE A 258 17.76 10.58 0.68
CA PHE A 258 17.83 9.83 -0.57
C PHE A 258 18.93 10.38 -1.48
N GLN A 259 19.03 11.71 -1.60
CA GLN A 259 20.12 12.36 -2.34
C GLN A 259 21.50 11.94 -1.79
N GLN A 260 21.66 11.88 -0.47
CA GLN A 260 22.92 11.46 0.17
C GLN A 260 23.26 10.00 -0.15
N VAL A 261 22.29 9.08 -0.06
CA VAL A 261 22.49 7.66 -0.46
C VAL A 261 22.87 7.55 -1.93
N TRP A 262 22.23 8.33 -2.80
CA TRP A 262 22.51 8.39 -4.22
C TRP A 262 23.95 8.81 -4.51
N GLN A 263 24.44 9.89 -3.87
CA GLN A 263 25.83 10.35 -4.04
C GLN A 263 26.85 9.32 -3.55
N LEU A 264 26.63 8.73 -2.36
CA LEU A 264 27.48 7.64 -1.84
C LEU A 264 27.53 6.45 -2.80
N THR A 265 26.41 6.15 -3.46
CA THR A 265 26.33 5.06 -4.44
C THR A 265 27.10 5.40 -5.73
N LYS A 266 27.07 6.67 -6.18
CA LYS A 266 27.87 7.15 -7.32
C LYS A 266 29.36 7.03 -7.05
N GLU A 267 29.82 7.49 -5.88
CA GLU A 267 31.24 7.46 -5.50
C GLU A 267 31.80 6.04 -5.43
N LYS A 268 31.02 5.09 -4.89
CA LYS A 268 31.41 3.68 -4.82
C LYS A 268 31.57 3.00 -6.18
N LYS A 269 30.96 3.52 -7.25
CA LYS A 269 31.17 2.99 -8.62
C LYS A 269 32.39 3.58 -9.33
N LYS A 270 32.94 4.69 -8.83
CA LYS A 270 34.14 5.34 -9.40
C LYS A 270 35.44 4.76 -8.85
N LYS A 271 35.36 4.06 -7.71
CA LYS A 271 36.44 3.25 -7.12
C LYS A 271 36.36 1.83 -7.65
#